data_AF-A0A7S1G646-F1
#
_entry.id   AF-A0A7S1G646-F1
#
_cell.length_a   1.000
_cell.length_b   1.000
_cell.length_c   1.000
_cell.angle_alpha   90.00
_cell.angle_beta   90.00
_cell.angle_gamma   90.00
#
_symmetry.space_group_name_H-M   'P 1'
#
loop_
_entity.id
_entity.type
_entity.pdbx_description
1 polymer ?
#
loop_
_entity_poly.entity_id
_entity_poly.type
_entity_poly.pdbx_seq_one_letter_code
_entity_poly.pdbx_strand_id
1 'polypeptide(L)'
;SLPILIEVFDWERTRGAQFIGGVRTNLEELLRLNGSSLPLINKAKAKAAAKAGKKYVNSGILIIRECRVVTEAIDIRETKSRSMLEDEYNHDKGKHAVASRIEREATRPPKERFLRHLWGGTTLRLFAAVNFEGATGPSSSVSAILRAVSDVIVNYMPPATPVTAFGFGCNLDPAVAPDAD
;
A
#
# COMPACT_ATOMS: atom_id res chain seq x y z
N SER A 1 -7.94 6.71 -11.05
CA SER A 1 -6.94 7.15 -10.06
C SER A 1 -7.08 8.64 -9.68
N LEU A 2 -6.66 9.05 -8.47
CA LEU A 2 -6.61 10.46 -8.06
C LEU A 2 -5.42 11.19 -8.73
N PRO A 3 -5.57 12.47 -9.12
CA PRO A 3 -4.50 13.22 -9.77
C PRO A 3 -3.39 13.60 -8.77
N ILE A 4 -2.14 13.41 -9.20
CA ILE A 4 -0.92 13.77 -8.48
C ILE A 4 -0.29 14.98 -9.19
N LEU A 5 0.16 15.97 -8.42
CA LEU A 5 0.96 17.09 -8.90
C LEU A 5 2.40 16.91 -8.42
N ILE A 6 3.35 16.87 -9.35
CA ILE A 6 4.78 16.84 -9.07
C ILE A 6 5.37 18.18 -9.49
N GLU A 7 5.98 18.90 -8.55
CA GLU A 7 6.60 20.20 -8.78
C GLU A 7 8.10 20.14 -8.51
N VAL A 8 8.87 20.76 -9.40
CA VAL A 8 10.33 20.81 -9.31
C VAL A 8 10.75 22.25 -9.06
N PHE A 9 11.56 22.42 -8.02
CA PHE A 9 12.11 23.71 -7.61
C PHE A 9 13.64 23.63 -7.61
N ASP A 10 14.27 24.72 -8.04
CA ASP A 10 15.68 24.97 -7.78
C ASP A 10 15.80 25.57 -6.38
N TRP A 11 16.47 24.90 -5.47
CA TRP A 11 16.65 25.40 -4.11
C TRP A 11 17.98 26.12 -3.97
N GLU A 12 17.93 27.44 -3.84
CA GLU A 12 19.09 28.26 -3.53
C GLU A 12 18.97 28.86 -2.12
N ARG A 13 20.02 28.66 -1.29
CA ARG A 13 20.03 29.03 0.14
C ARG A 13 19.66 30.50 0.41
N THR A 14 20.00 31.40 -0.51
CA THR A 14 19.83 32.87 -0.36
C THR A 14 18.59 33.42 -1.06
N ARG A 15 18.15 32.80 -2.16
CA ARG A 15 17.02 33.30 -2.98
C ARG A 15 15.71 32.54 -2.73
N GLY A 16 15.76 31.44 -1.98
CA GLY A 16 14.63 30.55 -1.75
C GLY A 16 14.38 29.63 -2.94
N ALA A 17 13.31 28.84 -2.85
CA ALA A 17 12.91 27.90 -3.88
C ALA A 17 12.41 28.64 -5.14
N GLN A 18 13.11 28.49 -6.27
CA GLN A 18 12.64 28.98 -7.57
C GLN A 18 11.93 27.86 -8.33
N PHE A 19 10.67 28.11 -8.72
CA PHE A 19 9.91 27.11 -9.48
C PHE A 19 10.47 26.90 -10.90
N ILE A 20 10.85 25.66 -11.21
CA ILE A 20 11.33 25.25 -12.54
C ILE A 20 10.13 24.90 -13.42
N GLY A 21 9.28 23.99 -12.97
CA GLY A 21 8.12 23.46 -13.69
C GLY A 21 7.46 22.31 -12.94
N GLY A 22 6.26 21.92 -13.38
CA GLY A 22 5.52 20.83 -12.77
C GLY A 22 4.73 20.02 -13.80
N VAL A 23 4.32 18.83 -13.39
CA VAL A 23 3.50 17.92 -14.19
C VAL A 23 2.35 17.38 -13.34
N ARG A 24 1.17 17.32 -13.96
CA ARG A 24 0.02 16.60 -13.38
C ARG A 24 -0.06 15.24 -14.03
N THR A 25 -0.20 14.21 -13.21
CA THR A 25 -0.26 12.80 -13.63
C THR A 25 -1.11 12.03 -12.64
N ASN A 26 -1.06 10.70 -12.65
CA ASN A 26 -1.67 9.83 -11.66
C ASN A 26 -0.86 8.52 -11.54
N LEU A 27 -1.17 7.70 -10.53
CA LEU A 27 -0.40 6.47 -10.27
C LEU A 27 -0.43 5.47 -11.44
N GLU A 28 -1.58 5.32 -12.12
CA GLU A 28 -1.70 4.42 -13.28
C GLU A 28 -0.78 4.86 -14.43
N GLU A 29 -0.70 6.16 -14.68
CA GLU A 29 0.17 6.73 -15.70
C GLU A 29 1.65 6.62 -15.31
N LEU A 30 2.01 6.85 -14.05
CA LEU A 30 3.37 6.67 -13.55
C LEU A 30 3.86 5.23 -13.69
N LEU A 31 3.01 4.25 -13.38
CA LEU A 31 3.32 2.82 -13.54
C LEU A 31 3.49 2.44 -15.01
N ARG A 32 2.65 3.00 -15.91
CA ARG A 32 2.78 2.79 -17.35
C ARG A 32 4.05 3.42 -17.93
N LEU A 33 4.47 4.56 -17.40
CA LEU A 33 5.64 5.32 -17.84
C LEU A 33 6.94 4.87 -17.17
N ASN A 34 7.00 3.64 -16.66
CA ASN A 34 8.21 3.09 -16.06
C ASN A 34 9.35 3.08 -17.09
N GLY A 35 10.48 3.73 -16.80
CA GLY A 35 11.59 3.94 -17.73
C GLY A 35 11.37 5.06 -18.78
N SER A 36 10.25 5.79 -18.71
CA SER A 36 9.89 6.87 -19.63
C SER A 36 10.06 8.25 -18.99
N SER A 37 9.63 9.29 -19.71
CA SER A 37 9.84 10.68 -19.30
C SER A 37 8.63 11.57 -19.52
N LEU A 38 8.50 12.61 -18.69
CA LEU A 38 7.41 13.57 -18.70
C LEU A 38 7.94 14.99 -18.81
N PRO A 39 7.38 15.84 -19.70
CA PRO A 39 7.79 17.23 -19.80
C PRO A 39 7.30 18.04 -18.59
N LEU A 40 8.19 18.83 -18.01
CA LEU A 40 7.85 19.77 -16.94
C LEU A 40 7.33 21.08 -17.53
N ILE A 41 6.17 21.53 -17.07
CA ILE A 41 5.51 22.73 -17.59
C ILE A 41 5.59 23.87 -16.57
N ASN A 42 6.00 25.04 -17.03
CA ASN A 42 5.95 26.28 -16.28
C ASN A 42 5.06 27.29 -17.00
N LYS A 43 3.86 27.49 -16.45
CA LYS A 43 2.85 28.38 -17.04
C LYS A 43 3.33 29.82 -17.16
N ALA A 44 4.17 30.30 -16.23
CA ALA A 44 4.73 31.64 -16.29
C ALA A 44 5.70 31.80 -17.46
N LYS A 45 6.62 30.83 -17.64
CA LYS A 45 7.54 30.82 -18.81
C LYS A 45 6.80 30.64 -20.13
N ALA A 46 5.78 29.78 -20.17
CA ALA A 46 4.95 29.60 -21.36
C ALA A 46 4.22 30.89 -21.77
N LYS A 47 3.63 31.59 -20.79
CA LYS A 47 2.96 32.88 -21.00
C LYS A 47 3.95 33.97 -21.45
N ALA A 48 5.14 34.01 -20.84
CA ALA A 48 6.19 34.96 -21.22
C ALA A 48 6.71 34.70 -22.65
N ALA A 49 6.92 33.44 -23.03
CA ALA A 49 7.34 33.07 -24.38
C ALA A 49 6.28 33.46 -25.43
N ALA A 50 4.99 33.20 -25.15
CA ALA A 50 3.89 33.60 -26.03
C ALA A 50 3.85 35.12 -26.26
N LYS A 51 4.01 35.92 -25.20
CA LYS A 51 4.11 37.39 -25.32
C LYS A 51 5.30 37.86 -26.15
N ALA A 52 6.40 37.11 -26.12
CA ALA A 52 7.61 37.40 -26.88
C ALA A 52 7.59 36.82 -28.31
N GLY A 53 6.48 36.22 -28.76
CA GLY A 53 6.38 35.57 -30.06
C GLY A 53 7.24 34.30 -30.20
N LYS A 54 7.66 33.70 -29.08
CA LYS A 54 8.51 32.50 -29.06
C LYS A 54 7.69 31.25 -28.73
N LYS A 55 8.09 30.12 -29.34
CA LYS A 55 7.51 28.81 -29.02
C LYS A 55 8.07 28.29 -27.69
N TYR A 56 7.20 28.05 -26.73
CA TYR A 56 7.55 27.33 -25.51
C TYR A 56 7.57 25.81 -25.77
N VAL A 57 8.55 25.11 -25.22
CA VAL A 57 8.69 23.64 -25.37
C VAL A 57 8.42 22.95 -24.02
N ASN A 58 9.33 23.08 -23.06
CA ASN A 58 9.15 22.67 -21.67
C ASN A 58 10.24 23.34 -20.81
N SER A 59 10.17 23.15 -19.49
CA SER A 59 11.18 23.64 -18.53
C SER A 59 12.17 22.56 -18.09
N GLY A 60 12.17 21.40 -18.75
CA GLY A 60 12.91 20.22 -18.34
C GLY A 60 12.10 18.94 -18.52
N ILE A 61 12.75 17.81 -18.24
CA ILE A 61 12.18 16.47 -18.38
C ILE A 61 12.31 15.75 -17.03
N LEU A 62 11.19 15.26 -16.52
CA LEU A 62 11.14 14.34 -15.38
C LEU A 62 11.31 12.91 -15.88
N ILE A 63 12.36 12.22 -15.43
CA ILE A 63 12.62 10.82 -15.83
C ILE A 63 12.14 9.90 -14.71
N ILE A 64 11.22 8.99 -15.04
CA ILE A 64 10.74 7.96 -14.12
C ILE A 64 11.62 6.74 -14.33
N ARG A 65 12.64 6.61 -13.48
CA ARG A 65 13.57 5.47 -13.57
C ARG A 65 12.91 4.15 -13.20
N GLU A 66 12.16 4.18 -12.10
CA GLU A 66 11.44 3.01 -11.62
C GLU A 66 10.14 3.44 -10.94
N CYS A 67 9.03 2.80 -11.30
CA CYS A 67 7.77 2.89 -10.59
C CYS A 67 7.16 1.48 -10.48
N ARG A 68 7.01 0.99 -9.24
CA ARG A 68 6.42 -0.31 -8.94
C ARG A 68 5.49 -0.20 -7.75
N VAL A 69 4.38 -0.93 -7.79
CA VAL A 69 3.57 -1.15 -6.59
C VAL A 69 4.25 -2.29 -5.83
N VAL A 70 4.76 -1.98 -4.64
CA VAL A 70 5.31 -3.00 -3.75
C VAL A 70 4.19 -3.39 -2.79
N THR A 71 3.72 -4.63 -2.93
CA THR A 71 2.86 -5.24 -1.92
C THR A 71 3.78 -5.99 -0.97
N GLU A 72 4.28 -5.32 0.05
CA GLU A 72 4.94 -6.05 1.14
C GLU A 72 3.82 -6.74 1.93
N ALA A 73 3.73 -8.07 1.78
CA ALA A 73 3.15 -8.88 2.83
C ALA A 73 4.10 -8.71 4.03
N ILE A 74 3.83 -7.71 4.87
CA ILE A 74 4.47 -7.64 6.16
C ILE A 74 3.86 -8.80 6.95
N ASP A 75 4.45 -9.97 6.82
CA ASP A 75 4.26 -11.01 7.82
C ASP A 75 4.99 -10.52 9.06
N ILE A 76 4.22 -9.89 9.96
CA ILE A 76 4.69 -9.35 11.24
C ILE A 76 5.28 -10.49 12.10
N ARG A 77 5.06 -11.78 11.74
CA ARG A 77 5.57 -12.94 12.47
C ARG A 77 6.86 -13.53 11.89
N GLU A 78 7.20 -13.27 10.63
CA GLU A 78 8.35 -13.89 9.94
C GLU A 78 9.58 -12.98 9.72
N THR A 79 9.67 -11.81 10.37
CA THR A 79 10.89 -10.97 10.37
C THR A 79 12.06 -11.59 11.16
N LYS A 80 12.11 -12.92 11.27
CA LYS A 80 13.16 -13.73 11.88
C LYS A 80 13.68 -14.85 10.96
N SER A 81 13.65 -14.71 9.64
CA SER A 81 14.30 -15.68 8.75
C SER A 81 15.64 -15.16 8.21
N ARG A 82 16.57 -14.96 9.14
CA ARG A 82 17.96 -15.50 9.24
C ARG A 82 18.86 -15.72 7.99
N SER A 83 18.45 -15.49 6.75
CA SER A 83 19.24 -15.85 5.55
C SER A 83 19.93 -14.70 4.83
N MET A 84 19.61 -13.43 5.14
CA MET A 84 20.35 -12.26 4.61
C MET A 84 21.52 -11.82 5.51
N LEU A 85 21.81 -12.55 6.59
CA LEU A 85 22.79 -12.14 7.61
C LEU A 85 24.23 -12.62 7.38
N GLU A 86 24.51 -13.45 6.37
CA GLU A 86 25.86 -14.02 6.19
C GLU A 86 26.63 -13.50 4.96
N ASP A 87 25.95 -13.00 3.91
CA ASP A 87 26.65 -12.58 2.68
C ASP A 87 27.19 -11.14 2.69
N GLU A 88 26.77 -10.31 3.64
CA GLU A 88 27.31 -8.95 3.84
C GLU A 88 28.31 -8.89 5.02
N TYR A 89 28.82 -10.05 5.46
CA TYR A 89 29.67 -10.18 6.64
C TYR A 89 31.17 -9.91 6.37
N ASN A 90 31.54 -9.10 5.37
CA ASN A 90 32.97 -8.88 5.11
C ASN A 90 33.38 -7.51 4.52
N HIS A 91 33.14 -6.41 5.25
CA HIS A 91 34.15 -5.36 5.33
C HIS A 91 33.99 -4.43 6.56
N ASP A 92 35.07 -3.69 6.81
CA ASP A 92 35.58 -3.18 8.08
C ASP A 92 34.77 -2.04 8.78
N LYS A 93 34.89 -1.97 10.11
CA LYS A 93 34.79 -0.77 10.99
C LYS A 93 33.48 0.02 11.24
N GLY A 94 32.30 -0.38 10.75
CA GLY A 94 31.01 0.29 11.05
C GLY A 94 30.10 -0.35 12.12
N LYS A 95 30.52 -1.46 12.72
CA LYS A 95 29.65 -2.56 13.19
C LYS A 95 28.69 -2.24 14.37
N HIS A 96 29.01 -1.35 15.30
CA HIS A 96 28.10 -1.09 16.43
C HIS A 96 27.00 -0.06 16.12
N ALA A 97 27.25 0.87 15.21
CA ALA A 97 26.31 1.96 14.94
C ALA A 97 25.12 1.52 14.05
N VAL A 98 25.36 0.60 13.11
CA VAL A 98 24.34 0.13 12.17
C VAL A 98 23.46 -0.96 12.81
N ALA A 99 24.06 -1.95 13.48
CA ALA A 99 23.31 -2.97 14.21
C ALA A 99 22.39 -2.35 15.28
N SER A 100 22.90 -1.40 16.06
CA SER A 100 22.09 -0.70 17.07
C SER A 100 21.05 0.26 16.49
N ARG A 101 21.14 0.64 15.22
CA ARG A 101 20.13 1.43 14.51
C ARG A 101 19.03 0.54 13.95
N ILE A 102 19.39 -0.61 13.38
CA ILE A 102 18.46 -1.62 12.88
C ILE A 102 17.65 -2.23 14.04
N GLU A 103 18.31 -2.58 15.15
CA GLU A 103 17.61 -3.04 16.37
C GLU A 103 16.68 -1.97 16.95
N ARG A 104 17.09 -0.70 16.89
CA ARG A 104 16.26 0.44 17.31
C ARG A 104 15.11 0.75 16.35
N GLU A 105 15.20 0.37 15.09
CA GLU A 105 14.11 0.51 14.11
C GLU A 105 13.15 -0.68 14.19
N ALA A 106 13.65 -1.90 14.39
CA ALA A 106 12.83 -3.12 14.53
C ALA A 106 11.97 -3.13 15.81
N THR A 107 12.32 -2.32 16.81
CA THR A 107 11.56 -2.17 18.07
C THR A 107 10.57 -1.00 18.04
N ARG A 108 10.56 -0.19 16.97
CA ARG A 108 9.65 0.96 16.89
C ARG A 108 8.29 0.55 16.36
N PRO A 109 7.21 1.02 17.01
CA PRO A 109 5.88 0.80 16.47
C PRO A 109 5.74 1.48 15.09
N PRO A 110 4.95 0.89 14.18
CA PRO A 110 4.68 1.48 12.87
C PRO A 110 4.16 2.92 12.95
N LYS A 111 4.47 3.72 11.92
CA LYS A 111 3.98 5.10 11.80
C LYS A 111 2.49 5.13 11.46
N GLU A 112 2.04 4.13 10.72
CA GLU A 112 0.67 3.93 10.27
C GLU A 112 -0.20 3.54 11.46
N ARG A 113 -1.29 4.29 11.66
CA ARG A 113 -2.18 4.12 12.81
C ARG A 113 -2.74 2.70 12.91
N PHE A 114 -3.17 2.14 11.79
CA PHE A 114 -3.72 0.77 11.73
C PHE A 114 -2.69 -0.28 12.16
N LEU A 115 -1.49 -0.26 11.56
CA LEU A 115 -0.41 -1.19 11.90
C LEU A 115 0.08 -1.01 13.34
N ARG A 116 0.06 0.20 13.88
CA ARG A 116 0.37 0.47 15.29
C ARG A 116 -0.62 -0.20 16.24
N HIS A 117 -1.91 -0.23 15.90
CA HIS A 117 -2.90 -0.93 16.72
C HIS A 117 -2.65 -2.44 16.69
N LEU A 118 -2.38 -3.01 15.52
CA LEU A 118 -2.02 -4.43 15.37
C LEU A 118 -0.74 -4.78 16.16
N TRP A 119 0.31 -3.96 16.04
CA TRP A 119 1.56 -4.09 16.81
C TRP A 119 1.32 -4.03 18.32
N GLY A 120 0.39 -3.20 18.77
CA GLY A 120 -0.03 -3.10 20.18
C GLY A 120 -0.88 -4.26 20.68
N GLY A 121 -1.08 -5.32 19.89
CA GLY A 121 -1.85 -6.50 20.26
C GLY A 121 -3.35 -6.42 19.93
N THR A 122 -3.79 -5.42 19.15
CA THR A 122 -5.16 -5.40 18.65
C THR A 122 -5.34 -6.49 17.59
N THR A 123 -6.41 -7.25 17.69
CA THR A 123 -6.70 -8.38 16.78
C THR A 123 -7.96 -8.11 15.99
N LEU A 124 -8.00 -8.54 14.73
CA LEU A 124 -9.25 -8.54 13.96
C LEU A 124 -10.07 -9.79 14.25
N ARG A 125 -11.38 -9.70 14.06
CA ARG A 125 -12.32 -10.83 14.07
C ARG A 125 -13.20 -10.76 12.84
N LEU A 126 -13.36 -11.89 12.16
CA LEU A 126 -14.24 -12.02 11.01
C LEU A 126 -15.61 -12.52 11.45
N PHE A 127 -16.65 -11.76 11.10
CA PHE A 127 -18.04 -12.18 11.19
C PHE A 127 -18.63 -12.22 9.79
N ALA A 128 -19.20 -13.36 9.40
CA ALA A 128 -19.90 -13.52 8.13
C ALA A 128 -21.40 -13.61 8.37
N ALA A 129 -22.20 -12.85 7.62
CA ALA A 129 -23.66 -12.98 7.63
C ALA A 129 -24.13 -13.18 6.18
N VAL A 130 -24.79 -14.30 5.90
CA VAL A 130 -25.21 -14.70 4.56
C VAL A 130 -26.72 -14.66 4.46
N ASN A 131 -27.23 -13.93 3.46
CA ASN A 131 -28.65 -13.94 3.11
C ASN A 131 -28.97 -15.15 2.24
N PHE A 132 -29.95 -15.95 2.67
CA PHE A 132 -30.47 -17.12 1.97
C PHE A 132 -31.87 -16.90 1.37
N GLU A 133 -32.44 -15.69 1.48
CA GLU A 133 -33.75 -15.37 0.94
C GLU A 133 -33.80 -15.59 -0.58
N GLY A 134 -34.70 -16.47 -1.03
CA GLY A 134 -34.85 -16.83 -2.44
C GLY A 134 -33.69 -17.64 -3.04
N ALA A 135 -32.73 -18.10 -2.23
CA ALA A 135 -31.58 -18.86 -2.72
C ALA A 135 -31.97 -20.32 -3.04
N THR A 136 -31.77 -20.74 -4.29
CA THR A 136 -32.00 -22.12 -4.76
C THR A 136 -30.70 -22.92 -4.91
N GLY A 137 -29.82 -22.85 -3.90
CA GLY A 137 -28.57 -23.62 -3.85
C GLY A 137 -27.33 -22.78 -3.51
N PRO A 138 -26.14 -23.41 -3.47
CA PRO A 138 -24.89 -22.72 -3.15
C PRO A 138 -24.55 -21.68 -4.23
N SER A 139 -24.63 -20.40 -3.88
CA SER A 139 -24.17 -19.32 -4.76
C SER A 139 -22.64 -19.31 -4.80
N SER A 140 -22.07 -19.61 -5.97
CA SER A 140 -20.62 -19.52 -6.23
C SER A 140 -20.06 -18.13 -5.91
N SER A 141 -20.88 -17.09 -6.07
CA SER A 141 -20.53 -15.70 -5.75
C SER A 141 -20.34 -15.46 -4.26
N VAL A 142 -21.19 -16.03 -3.40
CA VAL A 142 -21.04 -15.90 -1.93
C VAL A 142 -19.76 -16.59 -1.46
N SER A 143 -19.49 -17.79 -1.99
CA SER A 143 -18.28 -18.54 -1.66
C SER A 143 -17.00 -17.80 -2.09
N ALA A 144 -17.02 -17.16 -3.26
CA ALA A 144 -15.89 -16.37 -3.76
C ALA A 144 -15.62 -15.14 -2.89
N ILE A 145 -16.67 -14.42 -2.47
CA ILE A 145 -16.55 -13.26 -1.59
C ILE A 145 -16.00 -13.68 -0.22
N LEU A 146 -16.54 -14.75 0.38
CA LEU A 146 -16.07 -15.23 1.68
C LEU A 146 -14.60 -15.65 1.65
N ARG A 147 -14.15 -16.32 0.57
CA ARG A 147 -12.73 -16.66 0.39
C ARG A 147 -11.86 -15.43 0.29
N ALA A 148 -12.20 -14.48 -0.60
CA ALA A 148 -11.41 -13.28 -0.80
C ALA A 148 -11.26 -12.44 0.48
N VAL A 149 -12.31 -12.34 1.29
CA VAL A 149 -12.27 -11.63 2.57
C VAL A 149 -11.48 -12.41 3.62
N SER A 150 -11.67 -13.73 3.68
CA SER A 150 -10.95 -14.62 4.61
C SER A 150 -9.44 -14.59 4.36
N ASP A 151 -9.00 -14.69 3.11
CA ASP A 151 -7.58 -14.72 2.73
C ASP A 151 -6.80 -13.49 3.21
N VAL A 152 -7.50 -12.36 3.40
CA VAL A 152 -6.90 -11.13 3.93
C VAL A 152 -6.99 -11.07 5.46
N ILE A 153 -8.18 -11.27 6.02
CA ILE A 153 -8.43 -11.00 7.45
C ILE A 153 -7.78 -12.04 8.37
N VAL A 154 -7.67 -13.30 7.94
CA VAL A 154 -7.11 -14.39 8.77
C VAL A 154 -5.66 -14.12 9.18
N ASN A 155 -4.89 -13.41 8.38
CA ASN A 155 -3.51 -13.01 8.71
C ASN A 155 -3.43 -12.09 9.95
N TYR A 156 -4.52 -11.42 10.30
CA TYR A 156 -4.63 -10.48 11.42
C TYR A 156 -5.47 -11.03 12.58
N MET A 157 -5.91 -12.29 12.49
CA MET A 157 -6.62 -12.98 13.56
C MET A 157 -5.64 -13.68 14.50
N PRO A 158 -5.98 -13.86 15.78
CA PRO A 158 -5.23 -14.72 16.67
C PRO A 158 -5.24 -16.16 16.11
N PRO A 159 -4.14 -16.93 16.27
CA PRO A 159 -4.10 -18.33 15.88
C PRO A 159 -5.31 -19.09 16.44
N ALA A 160 -5.87 -20.00 15.64
CA ALA A 160 -7.01 -20.83 16.03
C ALA A 160 -8.30 -20.08 16.42
N THR A 161 -8.45 -18.80 16.04
CA THR A 161 -9.72 -18.08 16.27
C THR A 161 -10.77 -18.56 15.26
N PRO A 162 -11.90 -19.11 15.71
CA PRO A 162 -12.96 -19.53 14.79
C PRO A 162 -13.59 -18.32 14.10
N VAL A 163 -13.92 -18.48 12.82
CA VAL A 163 -14.77 -17.52 12.10
C VAL A 163 -16.22 -17.75 12.52
N THR A 164 -16.89 -16.72 13.00
CA THR A 164 -18.32 -16.79 13.31
C THR A 164 -19.12 -16.49 12.06
N ALA A 165 -20.01 -17.40 11.67
CA ALA A 165 -20.87 -17.25 10.50
C ALA A 165 -22.35 -17.36 10.90
N PHE A 166 -23.19 -16.53 10.30
CA PHE A 166 -24.62 -16.48 10.49
C PHE A 166 -25.32 -16.62 9.14
N GLY A 167 -26.43 -17.35 9.10
CA GLY A 167 -27.36 -17.37 7.98
C GLY A 167 -28.67 -16.72 8.36
N PHE A 168 -29.30 -15.99 7.44
CA PHE A 168 -30.64 -15.43 7.63
C PHE A 168 -31.47 -15.58 6.35
N GLY A 169 -32.80 -15.52 6.46
CA GLY A 169 -33.71 -15.58 5.30
C GLY A 169 -33.98 -16.99 4.75
N CYS A 170 -33.71 -18.06 5.52
CA CYS A 170 -34.09 -19.43 5.19
C CYS A 170 -35.02 -20.02 6.26
N ASN A 171 -35.92 -20.91 5.85
CA ASN A 171 -36.66 -21.76 6.78
C ASN A 171 -35.76 -22.94 7.13
N LEU A 172 -35.35 -23.01 8.39
CA LEU A 172 -34.73 -24.21 8.94
C LEU A 172 -35.84 -25.26 9.11
N ASP A 173 -35.66 -26.45 8.55
CA ASP A 173 -36.53 -27.57 8.88
C ASP A 173 -36.29 -27.93 10.35
N PRO A 174 -37.31 -27.81 11.24
CA PRO A 174 -37.15 -28.11 12.66
C PRO A 174 -36.76 -29.57 12.93
N ALA A 175 -36.89 -30.47 11.96
CA ALA A 175 -36.44 -31.87 12.08
C ALA A 175 -34.91 -32.06 11.92
N VAL A 176 -34.17 -31.02 11.54
CA VAL A 176 -32.72 -31.07 11.26
C VAL A 176 -31.96 -30.02 12.09
N ALA A 177 -32.42 -29.74 13.31
CA ALA A 177 -31.58 -29.03 14.26
C ALA A 177 -30.44 -29.97 14.70
N PRO A 178 -29.16 -29.62 14.51
CA PRO A 178 -28.08 -30.39 15.11
C PRO A 178 -28.23 -30.32 16.62
N ASP A 179 -28.09 -31.47 17.29
CA ASP A 179 -28.07 -31.54 18.75
C ASP A 179 -27.09 -30.49 19.29
N ALA A 180 -27.59 -29.66 20.19
CA ALA A 180 -26.81 -28.65 20.86
C ALA A 180 -25.88 -29.33 21.87
N ASP A 181 -24.59 -29.41 21.56
CA ASP A 181 -23.50 -29.66 22.52
C ASP A 181 -23.09 -28.37 23.24
#